data_AF-A0A9D6IW07-F1
#
_entry.id   AF-A0A9D6IW07-F1
#
_cell.length_a   1.000
_cell.length_b   1.000
_cell.length_c   1.000
_cell.angle_alpha   90.00
_cell.angle_beta   90.00
_cell.angle_gamma   90.00
#
_symmetry.space_group_name_H-M   'P 1'
#
loop_
_entity.id
_entity.type
_entity.pdbx_description
1 polymer ?
#
loop_
_entity_poly.entity_id
_entity_poly.type
_entity_poly.pdbx_seq_one_letter_code
_entity_poly.pdbx_strand_id
1 'polypeptide(L)'
;STSVLEQEGPFGESIGYMSLTQPRPIFTVKCITHRKNPVLLGFISQFQPSESSKIKRLGTSAAVYKHLRYTAKFDKVQRVVIAETSDAQYFTVIQVKGAKTEEVWKILEETQRARLDSKIIIAVDDDVDPDDFDSIVWALSMRFQPHRDLRVISRPCNGLTDVSLAPMEVMEQAREAYLPELPTQSYLLMDATIKWPLPPVSLPKKEFMDRALQIWKEEGLPELKLKEPYYGRNLGYWHPEDEQKAQWALQGEYQKTGELQATQQMPGGPHYCLWGDKK
;
A
#
# COMPACT_ATOMS: atom_id res chain seq x y z
N SER A 1 -26.40 33.29 -11.36
CA SER A 1 -27.19 33.45 -10.13
C SER A 1 -27.27 32.09 -9.47
N THR A 2 -27.11 31.96 -8.16
CA THR A 2 -27.35 30.69 -7.43
C THR A 2 -28.83 30.50 -7.07
N SER A 3 -29.70 31.44 -7.44
CA SER A 3 -31.14 31.42 -7.16
C SER A 3 -31.95 30.52 -8.09
N VAL A 4 -31.35 29.98 -9.15
CA VAL A 4 -31.99 29.06 -10.10
C VAL A 4 -31.06 27.87 -10.29
N LEU A 5 -31.62 26.67 -10.17
CA LEU A 5 -30.92 25.40 -10.32
C LEU A 5 -31.55 24.63 -11.50
N GLU A 6 -30.76 23.76 -12.13
CA GLU A 6 -31.24 22.81 -13.13
C GLU A 6 -30.76 21.39 -12.79
N GLN A 7 -31.44 20.38 -13.33
CA GLN A 7 -31.08 18.99 -13.09
C GLN A 7 -29.80 18.64 -13.87
N GLU A 8 -28.76 18.21 -13.17
CA GLU A 8 -27.46 17.78 -13.73
C GLU A 8 -27.26 16.28 -13.51
N GLY A 9 -26.55 15.63 -14.43
CA GLY A 9 -26.34 14.18 -14.43
C GLY A 9 -27.48 13.38 -15.10
N PRO A 10 -27.47 12.04 -14.99
CA PRO A 10 -26.50 11.25 -14.24
C PRO A 10 -25.11 11.28 -14.88
N PHE A 11 -24.06 11.13 -14.08
CA PHE A 11 -22.68 11.13 -14.55
C PHE A 11 -21.89 9.96 -13.97
N GLY A 12 -20.91 9.45 -14.72
CA GLY A 12 -20.03 8.39 -14.22
C GLY A 12 -19.00 8.97 -13.27
N GLU A 13 -19.04 8.60 -11.99
CA GLU A 13 -18.09 9.11 -10.99
C GLU A 13 -16.82 8.26 -10.93
N SER A 14 -15.72 8.88 -10.48
CA SER A 14 -14.41 8.22 -10.39
C SER A 14 -14.34 7.12 -9.33
N ILE A 15 -15.33 7.05 -8.43
CA ILE A 15 -15.51 5.94 -7.48
C ILE A 15 -16.09 4.67 -8.13
N GLY A 16 -16.48 4.75 -9.40
CA GLY A 16 -16.94 3.61 -10.20
C GLY A 16 -18.46 3.40 -10.25
N TYR A 17 -19.24 4.31 -9.66
CA TYR A 17 -20.71 4.29 -9.68
C TYR A 17 -21.25 5.49 -10.45
N MET A 18 -22.48 5.37 -10.97
CA MET A 18 -23.18 6.52 -11.54
C MET A 18 -23.69 7.42 -10.40
N SER A 19 -23.42 8.72 -10.47
CA SER A 19 -24.12 9.71 -9.64
C SER A 19 -25.55 9.89 -10.13
N LEU A 20 -26.47 10.16 -9.20
CA LEU A 20 -27.86 10.44 -9.55
C LEU A 20 -28.00 11.89 -10.01
N THR A 21 -29.13 12.15 -10.66
CA THR A 21 -29.47 13.49 -11.10
C THR A 21 -29.74 14.41 -9.91
N GLN A 22 -29.07 15.56 -9.86
CA GLN A 22 -29.19 16.52 -8.75
C GLN A 22 -29.33 17.96 -9.25
N PRO A 23 -30.04 18.83 -8.53
CA PRO A 23 -30.12 20.24 -8.86
C PRO A 23 -28.75 20.93 -8.65
N ARG A 24 -28.21 21.52 -9.72
CA ARG A 24 -26.94 22.25 -9.72
C ARG A 24 -27.11 23.71 -10.18
N PRO A 25 -26.23 24.62 -9.76
CA PRO A 25 -26.26 26.01 -10.22
C PRO A 25 -26.03 26.14 -11.73
N ILE A 26 -26.79 27.04 -12.36
CA ILE A 26 -26.65 27.32 -13.79
C ILE A 26 -25.49 28.30 -14.02
N PHE A 27 -24.56 27.91 -14.90
CA PHE A 27 -23.50 28.78 -15.38
C PHE A 27 -23.86 29.38 -16.75
N THR A 28 -24.32 30.64 -16.77
CA THR A 28 -24.64 31.36 -18.02
C THR A 28 -23.39 31.97 -18.65
N VAL A 29 -22.92 31.37 -19.74
CA VAL A 29 -21.77 31.87 -20.53
C VAL A 29 -22.18 33.14 -21.29
N LYS A 30 -21.57 34.29 -20.97
CA LYS A 30 -21.85 35.57 -21.67
C LYS A 30 -20.97 35.80 -22.90
N CYS A 31 -19.76 35.22 -22.90
CA CYS A 31 -18.79 35.38 -23.97
C CYS A 31 -17.84 34.18 -23.94
N ILE A 32 -17.48 33.65 -25.11
CA ILE A 32 -16.43 32.63 -25.28
C ILE A 32 -15.31 33.28 -26.07
N THR A 33 -14.07 33.17 -25.56
CA THR A 33 -12.88 33.61 -26.29
C THR A 33 -11.97 32.42 -26.51
N HIS A 34 -11.26 32.38 -27.65
CA HIS A 34 -10.33 31.31 -27.98
C HIS A 34 -9.24 31.79 -28.94
N ARG A 35 -8.15 31.00 -29.04
CA ARG A 35 -7.08 31.21 -30.03
C ARG A 35 -7.56 30.84 -31.46
N LYS A 36 -6.86 31.32 -32.50
CA LYS A 36 -7.22 31.08 -33.92
C LYS A 36 -7.45 29.60 -34.27
N ASN A 37 -6.62 28.70 -33.75
CA ASN A 37 -6.77 27.25 -33.89
C ASN A 37 -7.01 26.63 -32.50
N PRO A 38 -8.27 26.56 -32.02
CA PRO A 38 -8.56 26.10 -30.68
C PRO A 38 -8.31 24.60 -30.53
N VAL A 39 -7.80 24.20 -29.36
CA VAL A 39 -7.73 22.80 -28.94
C VAL A 39 -8.66 22.65 -27.75
N LEU A 40 -9.68 21.80 -27.89
CA LEU A 40 -10.58 21.46 -26.79
C LEU A 40 -10.00 20.27 -26.04
N LEU A 41 -9.51 20.50 -24.82
CA LEU A 41 -9.03 19.43 -23.95
C LEU A 41 -10.25 18.73 -23.33
N GLY A 42 -10.47 17.47 -23.72
CA GLY A 42 -11.39 16.58 -23.03
C GLY A 42 -10.75 16.02 -21.76
N PHE A 43 -11.58 15.70 -20.77
CA PHE A 43 -11.15 15.01 -19.57
C PHE A 43 -12.15 13.92 -19.24
N ILE A 44 -11.69 12.67 -19.15
CA ILE A 44 -12.56 11.52 -18.89
C ILE A 44 -12.38 11.10 -17.43
N SER A 45 -13.38 11.43 -16.61
CA SER A 45 -13.49 10.93 -15.24
C SER A 45 -14.57 9.84 -15.19
N GLN A 46 -14.16 8.61 -14.94
CA GLN A 46 -15.00 7.41 -14.84
C GLN A 46 -14.29 6.36 -13.95
N PHE A 47 -14.84 5.14 -13.89
CA PHE A 47 -14.25 3.98 -13.22
C PHE A 47 -12.75 3.86 -13.53
N GLN A 48 -11.97 3.72 -12.47
CA GLN A 48 -10.52 3.62 -12.47
C GLN A 48 -10.00 2.35 -13.17
N PRO A 49 -8.88 2.41 -13.93
CA PRO A 49 -8.03 3.56 -14.15
C PRO A 49 -8.62 4.54 -15.18
N SER A 50 -8.55 5.83 -14.86
CA SER A 50 -8.98 6.94 -15.70
C SER A 50 -8.00 8.12 -15.58
N GLU A 51 -8.14 9.13 -16.44
CA GLU A 51 -7.26 10.32 -16.38
C GLU A 51 -7.34 11.00 -15.00
N SER A 52 -8.53 11.02 -14.39
CA SER A 52 -8.74 11.54 -13.04
C SER A 52 -8.05 10.71 -11.97
N SER A 53 -8.16 9.38 -11.98
CA SER A 53 -7.49 8.54 -10.99
C SER A 53 -5.97 8.64 -11.08
N LYS A 54 -5.40 8.73 -12.30
CA LYS A 54 -3.96 8.89 -12.51
C LYS A 54 -3.43 10.20 -11.96
N ILE A 55 -4.04 11.33 -12.32
CA ILE A 55 -3.60 12.65 -11.87
C ILE A 55 -3.82 12.80 -10.36
N LYS A 56 -4.99 12.39 -9.87
CA LYS A 56 -5.34 12.42 -8.44
C LYS A 56 -4.31 11.63 -7.65
N ARG A 57 -4.02 10.39 -8.03
CA ARG A 57 -3.03 9.52 -7.36
C ARG A 57 -1.68 10.20 -7.17
N LEU A 58 -1.14 10.81 -8.22
CA LEU A 58 0.16 11.48 -8.16
C LEU A 58 0.12 12.65 -7.17
N GLY A 59 -0.86 13.54 -7.32
CA GLY A 59 -0.97 14.74 -6.48
C GLY A 59 -1.25 14.42 -5.01
N THR A 60 -2.16 13.48 -4.75
CA THR A 60 -2.58 13.12 -3.40
C THR A 60 -1.50 12.35 -2.65
N SER A 61 -0.85 11.37 -3.28
CA SER A 61 0.25 10.62 -2.69
C SER A 61 1.42 11.55 -2.33
N ALA A 62 1.78 12.48 -3.23
CA ALA A 62 2.83 13.45 -2.98
C ALA A 62 2.49 14.44 -1.85
N ALA A 63 1.23 14.89 -1.77
CA ALA A 63 0.77 15.78 -0.71
C ALA A 63 0.85 15.12 0.68
N VAL A 64 0.39 13.87 0.80
CA VAL A 64 0.46 13.11 2.06
C VAL A 64 1.90 12.81 2.44
N TYR A 65 2.73 12.36 1.48
CA TYR A 65 4.16 12.16 1.72
C TYR A 65 4.81 13.44 2.24
N LYS A 66 4.55 14.58 1.59
CA LYS A 66 5.10 15.88 1.99
C LYS A 66 4.68 16.24 3.42
N HIS A 67 3.41 16.05 3.76
CA HIS A 67 2.90 16.29 5.10
C HIS A 67 3.61 15.43 6.15
N LEU A 68 3.61 14.11 5.97
CA LEU A 68 4.21 13.19 6.93
C LEU A 68 5.71 13.44 7.12
N ARG A 69 6.43 13.63 5.99
CA ARG A 69 7.89 13.78 6.00
C ARG A 69 8.34 15.14 6.52
N TYR A 70 7.72 16.22 6.04
CA TYR A 70 8.25 17.57 6.24
C TYR A 70 7.45 18.42 7.23
N THR A 71 6.14 18.17 7.38
CA THR A 71 5.29 18.89 8.35
C THR A 71 5.27 18.15 9.68
N ALA A 72 4.87 16.88 9.69
CA ALA A 72 4.77 16.04 10.89
C ALA A 72 6.12 15.45 11.34
N LYS A 73 7.18 15.60 10.52
CA LYS A 73 8.58 15.24 10.83
C LYS A 73 8.83 13.75 11.06
N PHE A 74 8.08 12.86 10.40
CA PHE A 74 8.37 11.43 10.40
C PHE A 74 9.51 11.08 9.43
N ASP A 75 10.75 11.06 9.92
CA ASP A 75 11.97 10.84 9.15
C ASP A 75 12.19 9.37 8.71
N LYS A 76 11.29 8.46 9.08
CA LYS A 76 11.30 7.07 8.62
C LYS A 76 10.38 6.79 7.44
N VAL A 77 9.44 7.68 7.10
CA VAL A 77 8.54 7.53 5.94
C VAL A 77 9.30 7.67 4.62
N GLN A 78 9.37 6.61 3.83
CA GLN A 78 10.10 6.58 2.55
C GLN A 78 9.21 6.90 1.37
N ARG A 79 8.03 6.28 1.31
CA ARG A 79 7.06 6.43 0.22
C ARG A 79 5.64 6.41 0.79
N VAL A 80 4.74 7.13 0.13
CA VAL A 80 3.30 7.00 0.32
C VAL A 80 2.69 6.72 -1.04
N VAL A 81 1.86 5.69 -1.12
CA VAL A 81 1.11 5.34 -2.33
C VAL A 81 -0.36 5.25 -1.95
N ILE A 82 -1.20 5.92 -2.71
CA ILE A 82 -2.65 5.75 -2.63
C ILE A 82 -3.07 4.95 -3.85
N ALA A 83 -3.69 3.80 -3.63
CA ALA A 83 -3.98 2.85 -4.69
C ALA A 83 -4.96 3.47 -5.69
N GLU A 84 -4.58 3.46 -6.96
CA GLU A 84 -5.41 3.98 -8.04
C GLU A 84 -6.77 3.28 -8.12
N THR A 85 -6.75 1.96 -7.90
CA THR A 85 -7.92 1.08 -7.87
C THR A 85 -8.96 1.47 -6.80
N SER A 86 -8.59 2.35 -5.86
CA SER A 86 -9.44 2.87 -4.79
C SER A 86 -9.85 4.33 -5.01
N ASP A 87 -10.06 4.73 -6.27
CA ASP A 87 -10.29 6.13 -6.68
C ASP A 87 -9.15 7.08 -6.21
N ALA A 88 -7.95 6.53 -6.04
CA ALA A 88 -6.80 7.24 -5.48
C ALA A 88 -7.14 8.00 -4.17
N GLN A 89 -7.99 7.41 -3.33
CA GLN A 89 -8.52 8.04 -2.12
C GLN A 89 -8.60 7.09 -0.92
N TYR A 90 -9.13 5.88 -1.11
CA TYR A 90 -9.62 5.07 0.01
C TYR A 90 -8.60 4.06 0.57
N PHE A 91 -7.53 3.74 -0.17
CA PHE A 91 -6.53 2.75 0.24
C PHE A 91 -5.13 3.36 0.16
N THR A 92 -4.49 3.56 1.30
CA THR A 92 -3.18 4.18 1.43
C THR A 92 -2.16 3.19 2.00
N VAL A 93 -0.99 3.11 1.39
CA VAL A 93 0.15 2.33 1.86
C VAL A 93 1.34 3.25 2.11
N ILE A 94 1.92 3.12 3.29
CA ILE A 94 3.04 3.93 3.77
C ILE A 94 4.24 3.02 3.95
N GLN A 95 5.26 3.24 3.13
CA GLN A 95 6.52 2.53 3.28
C GLN A 95 7.38 3.25 4.32
N VAL A 96 7.85 2.53 5.33
CA VAL A 96 8.74 3.03 6.38
C VAL A 96 10.05 2.25 6.41
N LYS A 97 11.11 2.86 6.91
CA LYS A 97 12.41 2.22 7.07
C LYS A 97 12.94 2.40 8.49
N GLY A 98 13.05 1.30 9.23
CA GLY A 98 13.62 1.31 10.58
C GLY A 98 12.79 2.11 11.60
N ALA A 99 11.49 2.26 11.36
CA ALA A 99 10.56 2.84 12.33
C ALA A 99 10.25 1.80 13.42
N LYS A 100 10.17 2.26 14.67
CA LYS A 100 9.67 1.41 15.77
C LYS A 100 8.14 1.35 15.74
N THR A 101 7.55 0.31 16.32
CA THR A 101 6.10 0.11 16.38
C THR A 101 5.35 1.35 16.88
N GLU A 102 5.86 2.03 17.91
CA GLU A 102 5.20 3.24 18.45
C GLU A 102 5.21 4.42 17.47
N GLU A 103 6.26 4.52 16.65
CA GLU A 103 6.36 5.53 15.60
C GLU A 103 5.43 5.20 14.43
N VAL A 104 5.35 3.93 14.03
CA VAL A 104 4.44 3.45 12.99
C VAL A 104 3.00 3.79 13.33
N TRP A 105 2.56 3.57 14.58
CA TRP A 105 1.22 3.95 15.01
C TRP A 105 0.95 5.46 14.93
N LYS A 106 1.93 6.30 15.30
CA LYS A 106 1.81 7.76 15.15
C LYS A 106 1.69 8.17 13.68
N ILE A 107 2.45 7.52 12.79
CA ILE A 107 2.39 7.74 11.35
C ILE A 107 1.00 7.37 10.81
N LEU A 108 0.46 6.20 11.17
CA LEU A 108 -0.85 5.74 10.73
C LEU A 108 -1.98 6.70 11.19
N GLU A 109 -1.96 7.09 12.46
CA GLU A 109 -2.94 8.03 13.03
C GLU A 109 -2.85 9.44 12.42
N GLU A 110 -1.63 9.93 12.19
CA GLU A 110 -1.41 11.23 11.55
C GLU A 110 -1.81 11.20 10.08
N THR A 111 -1.57 10.09 9.38
CA THR A 111 -2.03 9.92 8.00
C THR A 111 -3.54 10.00 7.93
N GLN A 112 -4.25 9.34 8.84
CA GLN A 112 -5.70 9.43 8.88
C GLN A 112 -6.20 10.84 9.22
N ARG A 113 -5.51 11.58 10.11
CA ARG A 113 -5.81 13.01 10.38
C ARG A 113 -5.59 13.90 9.16
N ALA A 114 -4.48 13.73 8.46
CA ALA A 114 -4.11 14.51 7.29
C ALA A 114 -4.94 14.16 6.05
N ARG A 115 -5.47 12.93 6.01
CA ARG A 115 -6.20 12.35 4.89
C ARG A 115 -7.48 11.67 5.39
N LEU A 116 -8.52 12.48 5.57
CA LEU A 116 -9.75 12.09 6.25
C LEU A 116 -10.54 10.99 5.55
N ASP A 117 -10.39 10.82 4.23
CA ASP A 117 -11.20 9.84 3.47
C ASP A 117 -10.50 8.48 3.24
N SER A 118 -9.24 8.32 3.66
CA SER A 118 -8.53 7.03 3.45
C SER A 118 -9.03 5.98 4.43
N LYS A 119 -9.97 5.15 3.97
CA LYS A 119 -10.61 4.10 4.76
C LYS A 119 -9.64 3.02 5.25
N ILE A 120 -8.67 2.62 4.42
CA ILE A 120 -7.69 1.58 4.73
C ILE A 120 -6.30 2.21 4.66
N ILE A 121 -5.51 2.11 5.73
CA ILE A 121 -4.17 2.67 5.83
C ILE A 121 -3.23 1.60 6.37
N ILE A 122 -2.20 1.26 5.59
CA ILE A 122 -1.27 0.18 5.89
C ILE A 122 0.14 0.74 5.97
N ALA A 123 0.90 0.39 7.01
CA ALA A 123 2.34 0.63 7.06
C ALA A 123 3.10 -0.66 6.72
N VAL A 124 4.12 -0.55 5.86
CA VAL A 124 4.96 -1.67 5.39
C VAL A 124 6.44 -1.29 5.46
N ASP A 125 7.34 -2.27 5.57
CA ASP A 125 8.79 -2.01 5.54
C ASP A 125 9.31 -1.67 4.14
N ASP A 126 10.58 -1.25 4.06
CA ASP A 126 11.25 -0.82 2.83
C ASP A 126 11.59 -1.94 1.82
N ASP A 127 11.30 -3.22 2.10
CA ASP A 127 11.30 -4.31 1.09
C ASP A 127 9.95 -4.57 0.44
N VAL A 128 8.88 -3.97 0.95
CA VAL A 128 7.55 -4.15 0.39
C VAL A 128 7.30 -2.99 -0.54
N ASP A 129 7.08 -3.25 -1.83
CA ASP A 129 6.67 -2.19 -2.75
C ASP A 129 5.23 -1.75 -2.42
N PRO A 130 5.01 -0.49 -1.98
CA PRO A 130 3.67 0.00 -1.65
C PRO A 130 2.74 0.15 -2.88
N ASP A 131 3.21 -0.10 -4.10
CA ASP A 131 2.39 -0.13 -5.32
C ASP A 131 2.10 -1.55 -5.85
N ASP A 132 2.72 -2.59 -5.27
CA ASP A 132 2.48 -3.98 -5.64
C ASP A 132 1.57 -4.67 -4.61
N PHE A 133 0.33 -4.94 -5.01
CA PHE A 133 -0.64 -5.60 -4.13
C PHE A 133 -0.18 -6.98 -3.67
N ASP A 134 0.58 -7.73 -4.49
CA ASP A 134 1.08 -9.04 -4.08
C ASP A 134 2.10 -8.89 -2.93
N SER A 135 3.01 -7.92 -3.01
CA SER A 135 3.98 -7.63 -1.96
C SER A 135 3.31 -7.15 -0.67
N ILE A 136 2.26 -6.33 -0.79
CA ILE A 136 1.46 -5.87 0.36
C ILE A 136 0.75 -7.06 1.03
N VAL A 137 0.13 -7.94 0.25
CA VAL A 137 -0.56 -9.15 0.75
C VAL A 137 0.44 -10.09 1.43
N TRP A 138 1.63 -10.26 0.87
CA TRP A 138 2.69 -11.05 1.50
C TRP A 138 3.09 -10.46 2.88
N ALA A 139 3.29 -9.14 2.97
CA ALA A 139 3.61 -8.48 4.22
C ALA A 139 2.50 -8.67 5.27
N LEU A 140 1.25 -8.48 4.88
CA LEU A 140 0.08 -8.73 5.73
C LEU A 140 -0.05 -10.19 6.16
N SER A 141 0.37 -11.14 5.32
CA SER A 141 0.27 -12.57 5.65
C SER A 141 1.35 -13.01 6.64
N MET A 142 2.55 -12.41 6.56
CA MET A 142 3.73 -12.89 7.28
C MET A 142 4.11 -12.03 8.50
N ARG A 143 3.69 -10.76 8.55
CA ARG A 143 4.17 -9.78 9.56
C ARG A 143 3.06 -9.17 10.41
N PHE A 144 1.81 -9.48 10.12
CA PHE A 144 0.64 -8.85 10.74
C PHE A 144 -0.20 -9.87 11.51
N GLN A 145 -0.51 -9.53 12.75
CA GLN A 145 -1.41 -10.27 13.62
C GLN A 145 -2.65 -9.42 13.90
N PRO A 146 -3.84 -9.76 13.37
CA PRO A 146 -5.00 -8.87 13.39
C PRO A 146 -5.37 -8.33 14.78
N HIS A 147 -5.31 -9.16 15.83
CA HIS A 147 -5.68 -8.74 17.18
C HIS A 147 -4.73 -7.69 17.79
N ARG A 148 -3.47 -7.62 17.32
CA ARG A 148 -2.42 -6.76 17.86
C ARG A 148 -2.11 -5.58 16.94
N ASP A 149 -2.11 -5.83 15.64
CA ASP A 149 -1.55 -4.95 14.62
C ASP A 149 -2.62 -4.19 13.82
N LEU A 150 -3.90 -4.34 14.19
CA LEU A 150 -5.02 -3.59 13.63
C LEU A 150 -5.62 -2.65 14.67
N ARG A 151 -5.92 -1.41 14.26
CA ARG A 151 -6.85 -0.53 14.97
C ARG A 151 -8.00 -0.16 14.06
N VAL A 152 -9.22 -0.36 14.56
CA VAL A 152 -10.42 0.21 13.96
C VAL A 152 -10.71 1.52 14.69
N ILE A 153 -10.73 2.62 13.95
CA ILE A 153 -11.11 3.93 14.51
C ILE A 153 -12.35 4.46 13.81
N SER A 154 -13.13 5.25 14.52
CA SER A 154 -14.34 5.86 14.01
C SER A 154 -14.24 7.38 14.13
N ARG A 155 -14.57 8.10 13.05
CA ARG A 155 -14.61 9.57 13.02
C ARG A 155 -15.75 10.04 12.12
N PRO A 156 -16.25 11.28 12.29
CA PRO A 156 -17.12 11.88 11.30
C PRO A 156 -16.49 11.76 9.91
N CYS A 157 -17.26 11.33 8.92
CA CYS A 157 -16.80 11.38 7.54
C CYS A 157 -16.61 12.85 7.15
N ASN A 158 -15.70 13.15 6.21
CA ASN A 158 -15.52 14.52 5.69
C ASN A 158 -15.99 14.64 4.24
N GLY A 159 -16.18 13.52 3.55
CA GLY A 159 -16.79 13.43 2.23
C GLY A 159 -17.96 12.47 2.22
N LEU A 160 -19.02 12.84 1.48
CA LEU A 160 -20.21 12.02 1.27
C LEU A 160 -20.10 11.15 -0.01
N THR A 161 -18.88 10.76 -0.39
CA THR A 161 -18.60 9.96 -1.60
C THR A 161 -18.39 8.47 -1.30
N ASP A 162 -18.24 8.08 -0.03
CA ASP A 162 -18.18 6.66 0.34
C ASP A 162 -19.60 6.08 0.34
N VAL A 163 -19.92 5.35 -0.74
CA VAL A 163 -21.22 4.68 -0.96
C VAL A 163 -21.54 3.59 0.05
N SER A 164 -20.58 3.17 0.87
CA SER A 164 -20.79 2.16 1.92
C SER A 164 -21.32 2.76 3.24
N LEU A 165 -21.39 4.08 3.38
CA LEU A 165 -21.80 4.74 4.62
C LEU A 165 -23.31 4.65 4.87
N ALA A 166 -24.10 4.91 3.83
CA ALA A 166 -25.56 4.90 3.87
C ALA A 166 -26.10 4.73 2.44
N PRO A 167 -27.40 4.41 2.26
CA PRO A 167 -28.03 4.42 0.95
C PRO A 167 -27.81 5.74 0.22
N MET A 168 -27.69 5.68 -1.11
CA MET A 168 -27.35 6.86 -1.92
C MET A 168 -28.35 8.01 -1.73
N GLU A 169 -29.66 7.75 -1.63
CA GLU A 169 -30.63 8.83 -1.41
C GLU A 169 -30.38 9.57 -0.10
N VAL A 170 -29.99 8.85 0.96
CA VAL A 170 -29.66 9.46 2.27
C VAL A 170 -28.41 10.30 2.17
N MET A 171 -27.38 9.80 1.48
CA MET A 171 -26.12 10.51 1.28
C MET A 171 -26.31 11.77 0.43
N GLU A 172 -27.15 11.71 -0.59
CA GLU A 172 -27.47 12.85 -1.45
C GLU A 172 -28.28 13.92 -0.73
N GLN A 173 -29.32 13.52 0.01
CA GLN A 173 -30.06 14.45 0.87
C GLN A 173 -29.15 15.14 1.88
N ALA A 174 -28.21 14.40 2.48
CA ALA A 174 -27.22 14.97 3.38
C ALA A 174 -26.28 15.98 2.70
N ARG A 175 -25.89 15.72 1.44
CA ARG A 175 -25.09 16.65 0.62
C ARG A 175 -25.87 17.92 0.29
N GLU A 176 -27.13 17.78 -0.12
CA GLU A 176 -27.99 18.90 -0.50
C GLU A 176 -28.35 19.79 0.68
N ALA A 177 -28.66 19.18 1.83
CA ALA A 177 -29.03 19.89 3.04
C ALA A 177 -27.82 20.48 3.79
N TYR A 178 -26.58 20.27 3.30
CA TYR A 178 -25.34 20.65 3.98
C TYR A 178 -25.40 20.29 5.48
N LEU A 179 -25.83 19.06 5.79
CA LEU A 179 -26.06 18.68 7.18
C LEU A 179 -24.77 18.88 8.00
N PRO A 180 -24.85 19.56 9.17
CA PRO A 180 -23.68 19.90 9.96
C PRO A 180 -23.03 18.67 10.62
N GLU A 181 -23.81 17.61 10.81
CA GLU A 181 -23.34 16.33 11.35
C GLU A 181 -23.30 15.28 10.24
N LEU A 182 -22.08 14.92 9.85
CA LEU A 182 -21.83 13.88 8.88
C LEU A 182 -21.85 12.49 9.55
N PRO A 183 -22.28 11.43 8.85
CA PRO A 183 -22.27 10.08 9.40
C PRO A 183 -20.86 9.68 9.83
N THR A 184 -20.79 8.82 10.84
CA THR A 184 -19.50 8.30 11.31
C THR A 184 -19.00 7.23 10.34
N GLN A 185 -17.76 7.40 9.88
CA GLN A 185 -17.04 6.41 9.08
C GLN A 185 -16.04 5.67 9.96
N SER A 186 -15.85 4.38 9.67
CA SER A 186 -14.80 3.57 10.27
C SER A 186 -13.58 3.46 9.34
N TYR A 187 -12.41 3.40 9.95
CA TYR A 187 -11.11 3.34 9.27
C TYR A 187 -10.30 2.18 9.84
N LEU A 188 -9.54 1.51 8.98
CA LEU A 188 -8.60 0.45 9.34
C LEU A 188 -7.18 0.99 9.29
N LEU A 189 -6.51 0.99 10.45
CA LEU A 189 -5.08 1.29 10.55
C LEU A 189 -4.33 -0.01 10.81
N MET A 190 -3.44 -0.39 9.90
CA MET A 190 -2.79 -1.70 9.89
C MET A 190 -1.27 -1.54 9.91
N ASP A 191 -0.63 -2.15 10.90
CA ASP A 191 0.83 -2.21 10.99
C ASP A 191 1.37 -3.56 10.48
N ALA A 192 1.75 -3.61 9.20
CA ALA A 192 2.33 -4.78 8.56
C ALA A 192 3.88 -4.76 8.56
N THR A 193 4.50 -3.99 9.46
CA THR A 193 5.96 -3.91 9.58
C THR A 193 6.57 -5.09 10.35
N ILE A 194 7.87 -5.30 10.23
CA ILE A 194 8.61 -6.29 11.01
C ILE A 194 8.68 -5.85 12.48
N LYS A 195 8.19 -6.70 13.40
CA LYS A 195 8.14 -6.40 14.84
C LYS A 195 9.40 -6.81 15.61
N TRP A 196 10.17 -7.75 15.08
CA TRP A 196 11.40 -8.29 15.65
C TRP A 196 12.25 -8.91 14.54
N PRO A 197 13.56 -9.17 14.77
CA PRO A 197 14.43 -9.76 13.76
C PRO A 197 13.83 -11.02 13.13
N LEU A 198 13.86 -11.09 11.80
CA LEU A 198 13.41 -12.25 11.02
C LEU A 198 14.58 -12.86 10.23
N PRO A 199 14.48 -14.14 9.82
CA PRO A 199 15.41 -14.70 8.85
C PRO A 199 15.37 -13.92 7.54
N PRO A 200 16.45 -13.95 6.74
CA PRO A 200 16.43 -13.37 5.41
C PRO A 200 15.28 -13.92 4.56
N VAL A 201 14.74 -13.08 3.68
CA VAL A 201 13.82 -13.57 2.64
C VAL A 201 14.55 -14.64 1.82
N SER A 202 13.89 -15.76 1.53
CA SER A 202 14.46 -16.92 0.83
C SER A 202 14.66 -16.63 -0.66
N LEU A 203 15.55 -15.69 -0.93
CA LEU A 203 15.97 -15.24 -2.25
C LEU A 203 17.50 -15.15 -2.27
N PRO A 204 18.14 -15.32 -3.43
CA PRO A 204 19.60 -15.16 -3.54
C PRO A 204 20.05 -13.76 -3.13
N LYS A 205 21.32 -13.64 -2.70
CA LYS A 205 21.93 -12.33 -2.44
C LYS A 205 21.93 -11.47 -3.71
N LYS A 206 21.97 -10.16 -3.48
CA LYS A 206 21.90 -9.15 -4.54
C LYS A 206 22.90 -9.39 -5.67
N GLU A 207 24.14 -9.76 -5.36
CA GLU A 207 25.19 -10.01 -6.36
C GLU A 207 24.84 -11.10 -7.38
N PHE A 208 24.15 -12.16 -6.95
CA PHE A 208 23.70 -13.23 -7.85
C PHE A 208 22.53 -12.78 -8.71
N MET A 209 21.58 -12.05 -8.12
CA MET A 209 20.43 -11.51 -8.84
C MET A 209 20.87 -10.46 -9.88
N ASP A 210 21.78 -9.56 -9.51
CA ASP A 210 22.37 -8.57 -10.41
C ASP A 210 23.11 -9.24 -11.57
N ARG A 211 23.88 -10.31 -11.30
CA ARG A 211 24.56 -11.07 -12.35
C ARG A 211 23.56 -11.77 -13.28
N ALA A 212 22.49 -12.34 -12.75
CA ALA A 212 21.43 -12.94 -13.56
C ALA A 212 20.75 -11.91 -14.48
N LEU A 213 20.48 -10.70 -13.96
CA LEU A 213 19.94 -9.60 -14.77
C LEU A 213 20.90 -9.13 -15.86
N GLN A 214 22.20 -9.14 -15.59
CA GLN A 214 23.21 -8.81 -16.59
C GLN A 214 23.22 -9.86 -17.72
N ILE A 215 23.26 -11.14 -17.38
CA ILE A 215 23.20 -12.24 -18.37
C ILE A 215 21.91 -12.12 -19.20
N TRP A 216 20.76 -11.87 -18.56
CA TRP A 216 19.49 -11.69 -19.26
C TRP A 216 19.55 -10.60 -20.35
N LYS A 217 20.23 -9.50 -20.07
CA LYS A 217 20.46 -8.41 -21.03
C LYS A 217 21.46 -8.78 -22.11
N GLU A 218 22.54 -9.48 -21.75
CA GLU A 218 23.56 -9.98 -22.70
C GLU A 218 22.93 -10.92 -23.74
N GLU A 219 21.97 -11.75 -23.32
CA GLU A 219 21.22 -12.68 -24.19
C GLU A 219 20.12 -11.99 -25.04
N GLY A 220 19.94 -10.67 -24.92
CA GLY A 220 18.94 -9.93 -25.69
C GLY A 220 17.49 -10.31 -25.38
N LEU A 221 17.24 -10.82 -24.17
CA LEU A 221 15.91 -11.24 -23.75
C LEU A 221 14.99 -10.02 -23.45
N PRO A 222 13.65 -10.20 -23.47
CA PRO A 222 12.70 -9.11 -23.25
C PRO A 222 12.89 -8.40 -21.92
N GLU A 223 12.47 -7.13 -21.85
CA GLU A 223 12.55 -6.34 -20.63
C GLU A 223 11.77 -6.98 -19.47
N LEU A 224 12.44 -7.12 -18.33
CA LEU A 224 11.85 -7.67 -17.11
C LEU A 224 11.16 -6.57 -16.30
N LYS A 225 9.96 -6.88 -15.81
CA LYS A 225 9.29 -6.11 -14.76
C LYS A 225 9.61 -6.74 -13.42
N LEU A 226 10.66 -6.24 -12.76
CA LEU A 226 11.07 -6.74 -11.44
C LEU A 226 10.04 -6.35 -10.37
N LYS A 227 9.82 -7.25 -9.42
CA LYS A 227 9.00 -7.04 -8.23
C LYS A 227 9.90 -7.03 -7.00
N GLU A 228 9.61 -6.15 -6.05
CA GLU A 228 10.31 -6.13 -4.77
C GLU A 228 9.63 -7.04 -3.74
N PRO A 229 10.40 -7.79 -2.93
CA PRO A 229 11.87 -7.89 -2.97
C PRO A 229 12.34 -8.80 -4.13
N TYR A 230 13.29 -8.35 -4.95
CA TYR A 230 13.90 -9.22 -5.98
C TYR A 230 15.17 -9.95 -5.50
N TYR A 231 15.63 -9.68 -4.27
CA TYR A 231 16.78 -10.35 -3.66
C TYR A 231 16.61 -10.53 -2.16
N GLY A 232 17.36 -11.47 -1.59
CA GLY A 232 17.34 -11.77 -0.16
C GLY A 232 18.12 -10.72 0.63
N ARG A 233 17.48 -10.13 1.64
CA ARG A 233 18.10 -9.19 2.58
C ARG A 233 18.11 -9.76 3.98
N ASN A 234 19.16 -9.46 4.75
CA ASN A 234 19.22 -9.83 6.15
C ASN A 234 18.20 -8.99 6.96
N LEU A 235 17.26 -9.67 7.60
CA LEU A 235 16.20 -9.06 8.43
C LEU A 235 16.52 -9.12 9.94
N GLY A 236 17.78 -9.41 10.28
CA GLY A 236 18.33 -9.35 11.63
C GLY A 236 18.45 -10.69 12.34
N TYR A 237 17.80 -11.76 11.87
CA TYR A 237 17.93 -13.11 12.42
C TYR A 237 18.72 -14.01 11.46
N TRP A 238 20.02 -13.74 11.37
CA TRP A 238 20.97 -14.51 10.56
C TRP A 238 22.32 -14.52 11.26
N HIS A 239 22.72 -15.67 11.81
CA HIS A 239 23.91 -15.74 12.65
C HIS A 239 25.19 -15.83 11.81
N PRO A 240 26.36 -15.46 12.37
CA PRO A 240 27.65 -15.63 11.68
C PRO A 240 27.91 -17.06 11.21
N GLU A 241 27.43 -18.06 11.95
CA GLU A 241 27.52 -19.46 11.56
C GLU A 241 26.68 -19.79 10.31
N ASP A 242 25.48 -19.21 10.20
CA ASP A 242 24.61 -19.41 9.03
C ASP A 242 25.20 -18.73 7.80
N GLU A 243 25.80 -17.55 7.98
CA GLU A 243 26.56 -16.86 6.95
C GLU A 243 27.75 -17.71 6.49
N GLN A 244 28.51 -18.29 7.42
CA GLN A 244 29.64 -19.18 7.09
C GLN A 244 29.19 -20.44 6.34
N LYS A 245 28.08 -21.07 6.75
CA LYS A 245 27.49 -22.21 6.04
C LYS A 245 27.04 -21.83 4.63
N ALA A 246 26.47 -20.62 4.45
CA ALA A 246 26.11 -20.11 3.14
C ALA A 246 27.35 -19.89 2.25
N GLN A 247 28.47 -19.40 2.81
CA GLN A 247 29.72 -19.26 2.07
C GLN A 247 30.30 -20.61 1.64
N TRP A 248 30.28 -21.62 2.52
CA TRP A 248 30.69 -22.99 2.14
C TRP A 248 29.83 -23.55 1.02
N ALA A 249 28.51 -23.32 1.05
CA ALA A 249 27.62 -23.75 -0.03
C ALA A 249 28.00 -23.12 -1.38
N LEU A 250 28.37 -21.82 -1.40
CA LEU A 250 28.82 -21.13 -2.62
C LEU A 250 30.16 -21.68 -3.15
N GLN A 251 31.03 -22.14 -2.26
CA GLN A 251 32.32 -22.72 -2.61
C GLN A 251 32.25 -24.22 -2.97
N GLY A 252 31.05 -24.83 -2.91
CA GLY A 252 30.87 -26.27 -3.10
C GLY A 252 31.35 -27.12 -1.92
N GLU A 253 31.61 -26.50 -0.77
CA GLU A 253 32.15 -27.14 0.44
C GLU A 253 31.04 -27.65 1.39
N TYR A 254 29.96 -28.19 0.84
CA TYR A 254 28.79 -28.65 1.62
C TYR A 254 29.13 -29.71 2.68
N GLN A 255 30.24 -30.45 2.50
CA GLN A 255 30.76 -31.41 3.48
C GLN A 255 31.10 -30.74 4.82
N LYS A 256 31.67 -29.52 4.81
CA LYS A 256 32.00 -28.78 6.05
C LYS A 256 30.77 -28.48 6.90
N THR A 257 29.65 -28.14 6.25
CA THR A 257 28.35 -27.97 6.92
C THR A 257 27.90 -29.29 7.57
N GLY A 258 28.03 -30.41 6.85
CA GLY A 258 27.67 -31.74 7.37
C GLY A 258 28.53 -32.18 8.56
N GLU A 259 29.84 -31.98 8.48
CA GLU A 259 30.78 -32.27 9.58
C GLU A 259 30.45 -31.43 10.82
N LEU A 260 30.20 -30.12 10.66
CA LEU A 260 29.79 -29.26 11.76
C LEU A 260 28.47 -29.74 12.37
N GLN A 261 27.46 -30.04 11.56
CA GLN A 261 26.16 -30.54 12.03
C GLN A 261 26.28 -31.87 12.77
N ALA A 262 27.19 -32.76 12.35
CA ALA A 262 27.44 -34.04 13.03
C ALA A 262 27.92 -33.83 14.47
N THR A 263 28.68 -32.76 14.75
CA THR A 263 29.12 -32.44 16.13
C THR A 263 28.02 -31.82 16.99
N GLN A 264 26.91 -31.39 16.39
CA GLN A 264 25.79 -30.71 17.04
C GLN A 264 24.54 -31.60 17.17
N GLN A 265 24.66 -32.91 16.94
CA GLN A 265 23.54 -33.84 17.01
C GLN A 265 22.98 -33.94 18.44
N MET A 266 21.65 -33.92 18.56
CA MET A 266 20.93 -34.05 19.83
C MET A 266 19.93 -35.20 19.74
N PRO A 267 19.67 -35.92 20.85
CA PRO A 267 18.65 -36.96 20.86
C PRO A 267 17.26 -36.38 20.56
N GLY A 268 16.52 -37.02 19.65
CA GLY A 268 15.13 -36.66 19.36
C GLY A 268 14.23 -36.93 20.57
N GLY A 269 13.31 -36.01 20.87
CA GLY A 269 12.31 -36.21 21.93
C GLY A 269 11.35 -37.37 21.64
N PRO A 270 10.49 -37.77 22.59
CA PRO A 270 9.58 -38.92 22.46
C PRO A 270 8.58 -38.83 21.29
N HIS A 271 8.40 -37.64 20.72
CA HIS A 271 7.54 -37.39 19.55
C HIS A 271 8.28 -37.49 18.20
N TYR A 272 9.60 -37.68 18.22
CA TYR A 272 10.45 -37.86 17.03
C TYR A 272 10.71 -39.33 16.69
N CYS A 273 10.00 -40.29 17.32
CA CYS A 273 9.99 -41.68 16.86
C CYS A 273 9.41 -41.73 15.44
N LEU A 274 10.30 -41.61 14.46
CA LEU A 274 10.03 -41.98 13.08
C LEU A 274 9.60 -43.45 13.08
N TRP A 275 8.60 -43.75 12.27
CA TRP A 275 7.97 -45.06 12.13
C TRP A 275 8.99 -46.19 11.89
N GLY A 276 9.52 -46.79 12.95
CA GLY A 276 10.57 -47.80 12.85
C GLY A 276 10.96 -48.51 14.14
N ASP A 277 10.93 -47.82 15.29
CA ASP A 277 11.35 -48.42 16.57
C ASP A 277 10.18 -49.02 17.36
N LYS A 278 9.34 -49.79 16.67
CA LYS A 278 8.53 -50.85 17.29
C LYS A 278 9.11 -52.18 16.85
N LYS A 279 10.17 -52.63 17.52
CA LYS A 279 10.56 -54.05 17.59
C LYS A 279 10.36 -54.53 19.02
#